data_AF-A0A183KB02-F1
#
_entry.id   AF-A0A183KB02-F1
#
_cell.length_a   1.000
_cell.length_b   1.000
_cell.length_c   1.000
_cell.angle_alpha   90.00
_cell.angle_beta   90.00
_cell.angle_gamma   90.00
#
_symmetry.space_group_name_H-M   'P 1'
#
loop_
_entity.id
_entity.type
_entity.pdbx_description
1 polymer ?
#
loop_
_entity_poly.entity_id
_entity_poly.type
_entity_poly.pdbx_seq_one_letter_code
_entity_poly.pdbx_strand_id
1 'polypeptide(L)'
;MQKGTLNTGEQQSHYFHLYLEIEISRLSDDRVHNIFLDPMGWHTVISMQSGTNFYINKGMKKVRPLNKTKDHLFDSIAWNHHNVNELSTQEILIGTNDGLIFETMLMFNEDSFFSSGTIEQYWIQAR
;
A
#
# COMPACT_ATOMS: atom_id res chain seq x y z
N MET A 1 60.39 10.77 -22.73
CA MET A 1 60.11 9.96 -21.53
C MET A 1 59.17 10.78 -20.64
N GLN A 2 57.86 10.61 -20.79
CA GLN A 2 56.85 11.28 -19.96
C GLN A 2 55.94 10.21 -19.35
N LYS A 3 55.72 10.38 -18.04
CA LYS A 3 55.06 9.45 -17.12
C LYS A 3 53.61 9.20 -17.51
N GLY A 4 53.18 7.96 -17.32
CA GLY A 4 51.79 7.56 -17.42
C GLY A 4 50.95 8.15 -16.30
N THR A 5 49.68 8.36 -16.62
CA THR A 5 48.61 8.53 -15.63
C THR A 5 47.61 7.42 -15.89
N LEU A 6 47.46 6.54 -14.89
CA LEU A 6 46.46 5.48 -14.87
C LEU A 6 45.07 6.14 -14.85
N ASN A 7 44.27 5.88 -15.88
CA ASN A 7 42.83 6.12 -15.80
C ASN A 7 42.25 5.05 -14.89
N THR A 8 42.01 5.40 -13.62
CA THR A 8 41.09 4.65 -12.77
C THR A 8 39.70 4.90 -13.31
N GLY A 9 39.27 4.07 -14.26
CA GLY A 9 37.88 3.97 -14.65
C GLY A 9 37.09 3.50 -13.43
N GLU A 10 36.48 4.45 -12.74
CA GLU A 10 35.46 4.19 -11.74
C GLU A 10 34.35 3.38 -12.42
N GLN A 11 34.36 2.09 -12.18
CA GLN A 11 33.34 1.16 -12.63
C GLN A 11 32.10 1.46 -11.79
N GLN A 12 31.24 2.37 -12.29
CA GLN A 12 29.93 2.62 -11.68
C GLN A 12 29.16 1.30 -11.69
N SER A 13 28.99 0.71 -10.51
CA SER A 13 28.22 -0.50 -10.33
C SER A 13 26.75 -0.15 -10.58
N HIS A 14 26.25 -0.48 -11.77
CA HIS A 14 24.85 -0.28 -12.14
C HIS A 14 23.98 -1.27 -11.34
N TYR A 15 23.52 -0.84 -10.16
CA TYR A 15 22.44 -1.53 -9.45
C TYR A 15 21.15 -1.32 -10.24
N PHE A 16 20.65 -2.37 -10.87
CA PHE A 16 19.31 -2.35 -11.48
C PHE A 16 18.27 -2.29 -10.38
N HIS A 17 17.71 -1.11 -10.14
CA HIS A 17 16.51 -0.97 -9.33
C HIS A 17 15.31 -1.46 -10.14
N LEU A 18 14.76 -2.62 -9.76
CA LEU A 18 13.51 -3.13 -10.30
C LEU A 18 12.36 -2.36 -9.64
N TYR A 19 11.77 -1.42 -10.37
CA TYR A 19 10.56 -0.72 -9.94
C TYR A 19 9.33 -1.46 -10.48
N LEU A 20 8.28 -1.54 -9.66
CA LEU A 20 6.96 -1.99 -10.08
C LEU A 20 6.04 -0.78 -10.20
N GLU A 21 5.59 -0.49 -11.41
CA GLU A 21 4.55 0.51 -11.65
C GLU A 21 3.18 -0.14 -11.54
N ILE A 22 2.28 0.49 -10.78
CA ILE A 22 0.95 -0.04 -10.49
C ILE A 22 -0.08 1.01 -10.83
N GLU A 23 -0.93 0.65 -11.78
CA GLU A 23 -2.01 1.48 -12.24
C GLU A 23 -3.27 1.26 -11.39
N ILE A 24 -3.83 2.35 -10.84
CA ILE A 24 -5.03 2.30 -9.98
C ILE A 24 -6.30 2.36 -10.83
N SER A 25 -6.40 3.33 -11.74
CA SER A 25 -7.56 3.52 -12.61
C SER A 25 -7.17 4.30 -13.87
N ARG A 26 -7.71 3.87 -15.03
CA ARG A 26 -7.54 4.53 -16.34
C ARG A 26 -8.59 5.58 -16.66
N LEU A 27 -9.71 5.55 -15.95
CA LEU A 27 -10.96 6.17 -16.39
C LEU A 27 -11.41 7.34 -15.52
N SER A 28 -10.64 7.68 -14.49
CA SER A 28 -11.03 8.67 -13.49
C SER A 28 -10.02 9.81 -13.43
N ASP A 29 -10.52 11.05 -13.45
CA ASP A 29 -9.78 12.25 -13.04
C ASP A 29 -9.59 12.34 -11.50
N ASP A 30 -9.84 11.22 -10.82
CA ASP A 30 -9.71 11.11 -9.37
C ASP A 30 -8.24 11.21 -8.95
N ARG A 31 -8.03 11.83 -7.80
CA ARG A 31 -6.69 12.15 -7.29
C ARG A 31 -6.41 11.33 -6.05
N VAL A 32 -5.16 10.95 -5.88
CA VAL A 32 -4.71 10.37 -4.61
C VAL A 32 -4.84 11.44 -3.52
N HIS A 33 -5.55 11.11 -2.45
CA HIS A 33 -5.63 11.91 -1.23
C HIS A 33 -4.48 11.59 -0.29
N ASN A 34 -4.31 10.31 0.05
CA ASN A 34 -3.22 9.83 0.90
C ASN A 34 -2.74 8.43 0.51
N ILE A 35 -1.48 8.13 0.83
CA ILE A 35 -0.87 6.80 0.74
C ILE A 35 -0.26 6.46 2.09
N PHE A 36 -0.61 5.31 2.63
CA PHE A 36 -0.12 4.79 3.90
C PHE A 36 0.66 3.51 3.66
N LEU A 37 1.95 3.52 4.01
CA LEU A 37 2.82 2.36 3.95
C LEU A 37 3.03 1.84 5.38
N ASP A 38 2.95 0.53 5.58
CA ASP A 38 3.30 -0.06 6.85
C ASP A 38 4.82 0.04 7.12
N PRO A 39 5.27 -0.07 8.38
CA PRO A 39 6.69 0.12 8.71
C PRO A 39 7.67 -0.83 7.99
N MET A 40 7.19 -1.96 7.46
CA MET A 40 7.99 -2.99 6.78
C MET A 40 7.91 -2.87 5.25
N GLY A 41 7.02 -2.02 4.73
CA GLY A 41 6.81 -1.82 3.30
C GLY A 41 6.10 -2.98 2.58
N TRP A 42 5.39 -3.83 3.32
CA TRP A 42 4.64 -4.96 2.78
C TRP A 42 3.21 -4.59 2.43
N HIS A 43 2.61 -3.65 3.15
CA HIS A 43 1.20 -3.28 3.04
C HIS A 43 1.06 -1.80 2.72
N THR A 44 0.34 -1.51 1.66
CA THR A 44 0.03 -0.15 1.24
C THR A 44 -1.47 0.02 1.17
N VAL A 45 -1.99 1.06 1.84
CA VAL A 45 -3.37 1.53 1.69
C VAL A 45 -3.34 2.87 0.97
N ILE A 46 -4.23 3.03 0.00
CA ILE A 46 -4.34 4.22 -0.83
C ILE A 46 -5.76 4.76 -0.67
N SER A 47 -5.89 6.03 -0.31
CA SER A 47 -7.17 6.73 -0.26
C SER A 47 -7.25 7.74 -1.39
N MET A 48 -8.33 7.70 -2.16
CA MET A 48 -8.57 8.64 -3.24
C MET A 48 -9.53 9.75 -2.80
N GLN A 49 -9.45 10.90 -3.46
CA GLN A 49 -10.29 12.08 -3.17
C GLN A 49 -11.79 11.77 -3.31
N SER A 50 -12.17 10.81 -4.16
CA SER A 50 -13.55 10.33 -4.28
C SER A 50 -14.08 9.55 -3.06
N GLY A 51 -13.23 9.21 -2.08
CA GLY A 51 -13.57 8.28 -1.01
C GLY A 51 -13.50 6.80 -1.43
N THR A 52 -12.98 6.51 -2.62
CA THR A 52 -12.61 5.13 -3.01
C THR A 52 -11.26 4.78 -2.39
N ASN A 53 -11.20 3.66 -1.69
CA ASN A 53 -9.99 3.21 -1.01
C ASN A 53 -9.47 1.91 -1.60
N PHE A 54 -8.16 1.72 -1.60
CA PHE A 54 -7.49 0.56 -2.14
C PHE A 54 -6.46 -0.01 -1.18
N TYR A 55 -6.25 -1.31 -1.29
CA TYR A 55 -5.17 -2.02 -0.62
C TYR A 55 -4.31 -2.76 -1.63
N ILE A 56 -3.02 -2.79 -1.36
CA ILE A 56 -2.07 -3.63 -2.08
C ILE A 56 -0.96 -4.12 -1.15
N ASN A 57 -0.57 -5.37 -1.31
CA ASN A 57 0.59 -5.96 -0.68
C ASN A 57 1.77 -6.04 -1.67
N LYS A 58 3.01 -6.05 -1.19
CA LYS A 58 4.23 -6.16 -2.03
C LYS A 58 4.21 -7.32 -3.04
N GLY A 59 3.51 -8.43 -2.75
CA GLY A 59 3.40 -9.58 -3.65
C GLY A 59 2.34 -9.40 -4.76
N MET A 60 1.50 -8.37 -4.66
CA MET A 60 0.38 -8.15 -5.58
C MET A 60 0.80 -7.28 -6.76
N LYS A 61 0.24 -7.57 -7.94
CA LYS A 61 0.48 -6.80 -9.18
C LYS A 61 -0.62 -5.79 -9.51
N LYS A 62 -1.69 -5.77 -8.71
CA LYS A 62 -2.86 -4.90 -8.89
C LYS A 62 -3.41 -4.50 -7.53
N VAL A 63 -3.87 -3.27 -7.43
CA VAL A 63 -4.60 -2.79 -6.26
C VAL A 63 -5.95 -3.50 -6.14
N ARG A 64 -6.45 -3.62 -4.91
CA ARG A 64 -7.77 -4.17 -4.61
C ARG A 64 -8.63 -3.10 -3.95
N PRO A 65 -9.85 -2.85 -4.43
CA PRO A 65 -10.74 -1.89 -3.80
C PRO A 65 -11.21 -2.40 -2.43
N LEU A 66 -11.31 -1.49 -1.47
CA LEU A 66 -11.91 -1.70 -0.15
C LEU A 66 -13.36 -1.23 -0.20
N ASN A 67 -14.28 -2.16 -0.49
CA ASN A 67 -15.65 -1.80 -0.87
C ASN A 67 -16.52 -1.43 0.35
N LYS A 68 -16.18 -1.93 1.55
CA LYS A 68 -16.97 -1.65 2.76
C LYS A 68 -16.74 -0.25 3.31
N THR A 69 -15.73 0.47 2.82
CA THR A 69 -15.39 1.84 3.22
C THR A 69 -15.49 2.83 2.09
N LYS A 70 -16.32 2.54 1.10
CA LYS A 70 -16.66 3.50 0.06
C LYS A 70 -17.21 4.77 0.70
N ASP A 71 -16.86 5.91 0.11
CA ASP A 71 -17.29 7.26 0.50
C ASP A 71 -16.67 7.76 1.83
N HIS A 72 -15.74 7.00 2.42
CA HIS A 72 -14.92 7.45 3.54
C HIS A 72 -13.52 7.86 3.06
N LEU A 73 -13.11 9.09 3.38
CA LEU A 73 -11.79 9.61 3.04
C LEU A 73 -10.82 9.36 4.21
N PHE A 74 -9.76 8.59 3.99
CA PHE A 74 -8.83 8.21 5.05
C PHE A 74 -7.73 9.25 5.23
N ASP A 75 -7.62 9.79 6.44
CA ASP A 75 -6.62 10.80 6.81
C ASP A 75 -5.45 10.21 7.62
N SER A 76 -5.67 9.07 8.27
CA SER A 76 -4.65 8.44 9.11
C SER A 76 -4.84 6.92 9.21
N ILE A 77 -3.72 6.21 9.38
CA ILE A 77 -3.70 4.79 9.73
C ILE A 77 -2.68 4.58 10.86
N ALA A 78 -3.11 3.90 11.92
CA ALA A 78 -2.23 3.40 12.97
C ALA A 78 -1.96 1.91 12.75
N TRP A 79 -0.70 1.57 12.49
CA TRP A 79 -0.24 0.20 12.27
C TRP A 79 0.04 -0.53 13.58
N ASN A 80 -0.21 -1.84 13.64
CA ASN A 80 0.22 -2.66 14.76
C ASN A 80 1.71 -2.98 14.66
N HIS A 81 2.53 -2.25 15.43
CA HIS A 81 3.99 -2.43 15.43
C HIS A 81 4.46 -3.65 16.24
N HIS A 82 3.59 -4.26 17.04
CA HIS A 82 3.96 -5.39 17.90
C HIS A 82 3.77 -6.74 17.21
N ASN A 83 2.83 -6.81 16.27
CA ASN A 83 2.51 -8.01 15.52
C ASN A 83 2.57 -7.68 14.04
N VAL A 84 3.77 -7.58 13.50
CA VAL A 84 3.98 -7.32 12.06
C VAL A 84 3.96 -8.63 11.30
N ASN A 85 3.23 -8.70 10.19
CA ASN A 85 3.07 -9.93 9.42
C ASN A 85 3.02 -9.61 7.93
N GLU A 86 3.68 -10.40 7.08
CA GLU A 86 3.74 -10.14 5.64
C GLU A 86 2.41 -10.43 4.91
N LEU A 87 1.63 -11.36 5.44
CA LEU A 87 0.40 -11.84 4.84
C LEU A 87 -0.85 -11.10 5.36
N SER A 88 -0.69 -10.22 6.35
CA SER A 88 -1.79 -9.50 6.97
C SER A 88 -1.29 -8.27 7.70
N THR A 89 -2.04 -7.18 7.62
CA THR A 89 -1.76 -5.96 8.40
C THR A 89 -1.85 -6.16 9.92
N GLN A 90 -2.37 -7.32 10.36
CA GLN A 90 -2.99 -7.48 11.67
C GLN A 90 -4.04 -6.38 11.89
N GLU A 91 -4.43 -6.13 13.15
CA GLU A 91 -5.36 -5.08 13.48
C GLU A 91 -4.75 -3.71 13.19
N ILE A 92 -5.48 -2.86 12.49
CA ILE A 92 -5.12 -1.47 12.22
C ILE A 92 -6.29 -0.57 12.59
N LEU A 93 -5.97 0.66 13.00
CA LEU A 93 -6.96 1.72 13.17
C LEU A 93 -6.88 2.69 12.00
N ILE A 94 -8.02 3.08 11.46
CA ILE A 94 -8.12 4.01 10.33
C ILE A 94 -8.98 5.19 10.76
N GLY A 95 -8.42 6.40 10.70
CA GLY A 95 -9.13 7.64 10.97
C GLY A 95 -9.54 8.34 9.67
N THR A 96 -10.77 8.84 9.61
CA THR A 96 -11.33 9.56 8.46
C THR A 96 -11.34 11.07 8.65
N ASN A 97 -11.53 11.80 7.56
CA ASN A 97 -11.62 13.27 7.56
C ASN A 97 -12.85 13.83 8.30
N ASP A 98 -13.88 13.02 8.51
CA ASP A 98 -15.10 13.36 9.26
C ASP A 98 -15.08 12.86 10.72
N GLY A 99 -13.92 12.39 11.19
CA GLY A 99 -13.69 12.06 12.61
C GLY A 99 -14.15 10.66 13.02
N LEU A 100 -14.45 9.77 12.05
CA LEU A 100 -14.71 8.36 12.33
C LEU A 100 -13.40 7.61 12.53
N ILE A 101 -13.43 6.59 13.38
CA ILE A 101 -12.32 5.67 13.59
C ILE A 101 -12.84 4.26 13.35
N PHE A 102 -12.14 3.51 12.50
CA PHE A 102 -12.42 2.13 12.20
C PHE A 102 -11.29 1.21 12.63
N GLU A 103 -11.64 0.08 13.22
CA GLU A 103 -10.76 -1.06 13.40
C GLU A 103 -11.00 -2.08 12.27
N THR A 104 -9.92 -2.55 11.63
CA THR A 104 -9.97 -3.55 10.56
C THR A 104 -8.70 -4.40 10.51
N MET A 105 -8.74 -5.45 9.69
CA MET A 105 -7.59 -6.27 9.31
C MET A 105 -7.68 -6.59 7.82
N LEU A 106 -6.59 -6.35 7.09
CA LEU A 106 -6.48 -6.61 5.66
C LEU A 106 -5.56 -7.80 5.41
N MET A 107 -6.04 -8.76 4.64
CA MET A 107 -5.32 -9.99 4.31
C MET A 107 -4.76 -9.94 2.90
N PHE A 108 -3.51 -10.38 2.74
CA PHE A 108 -2.97 -10.72 1.43
C PHE A 108 -3.57 -12.04 0.93
N ASN A 109 -4.01 -12.04 -0.33
CA ASN A 109 -4.48 -13.22 -1.03
C ASN A 109 -4.02 -13.14 -2.49
N GLU A 110 -3.04 -13.97 -2.88
CA GLU A 110 -2.50 -14.01 -4.25
C GLU A 110 -3.58 -14.36 -5.28
N ASP A 111 -4.49 -15.28 -4.92
CA ASP A 111 -5.37 -15.97 -5.84
C ASP A 111 -6.83 -15.53 -5.67
N SER A 112 -7.15 -14.28 -6.03
CA SER A 112 -8.54 -13.79 -5.96
C SER A 112 -9.07 -13.37 -7.33
N PHE A 113 -9.01 -14.29 -8.30
CA PHE A 113 -9.87 -14.23 -9.50
C PHE A 113 -11.23 -14.93 -9.27
N PHE A 114 -11.30 -15.94 -8.38
CA PHE A 114 -12.54 -16.70 -8.10
C PHE A 114 -12.71 -17.12 -6.62
N SER A 115 -11.77 -16.75 -5.75
CA SER A 115 -11.79 -17.17 -4.35
C SER A 115 -12.55 -16.14 -3.51
N SER A 116 -13.60 -16.60 -2.82
CA SER A 116 -14.41 -15.87 -1.83
C SER A 116 -13.63 -15.45 -0.56
N GLY A 117 -12.30 -15.29 -0.63
CA GLY A 117 -11.49 -14.83 0.48
C GLY A 117 -11.56 -13.32 0.58
N THR A 118 -12.46 -12.80 1.42
CA THR A 118 -12.60 -11.36 1.63
C THR A 118 -11.29 -10.80 2.17
N ILE A 119 -10.61 -9.95 1.38
CA ILE A 119 -9.42 -9.19 1.82
C ILE A 119 -9.76 -8.40 3.10
N GLU A 120 -10.99 -7.89 3.16
CA GLU A 120 -11.57 -7.17 4.27
C GLU A 120 -12.22 -8.13 5.28
N GLN A 121 -11.51 -8.46 6.36
CA GLN A 121 -12.03 -9.38 7.39
C GLN A 121 -13.24 -8.76 8.10
N TYR A 122 -13.07 -7.59 8.70
CA TYR A 122 -14.10 -6.87 9.44
C TYR A 122 -13.91 -5.35 9.32
N TRP A 123 -14.94 -4.58 9.68
CA TRP A 123 -14.87 -3.13 9.84
C TRP A 123 -15.74 -2.76 11.03
N ILE A 124 -15.08 -2.36 12.12
CA ILE A 124 -15.77 -2.00 13.36
C ILE A 124 -15.53 -0.52 13.58
N GLN A 125 -16.60 0.27 13.62
CA GLN A 125 -16.49 1.66 14.03
C GLN A 125 -16.26 1.72 15.55
N ALA A 126 -15.17 2.35 15.97
CA ALA A 126 -14.91 2.62 17.38
C ALA A 126 -15.96 3.61 17.90
N ARG A 127 -16.49 3.35 19.11
CA ARG A 127 -17.55 4.16 19.75
C ARG A 127 -16.98 5.20 20.68
#